data_AF-A0A1G4ED23-F1
#
_entry.id   AF-A0A1G4ED23-F1
#
_cell.length_a   1.000
_cell.length_b   1.000
_cell.length_c   1.000
_cell.angle_alpha   90.00
_cell.angle_beta   90.00
_cell.angle_gamma   90.00
#
_symmetry.space_group_name_H-M   'P 1'
#
loop_
_entity.id
_entity.type
_entity.pdbx_description
1 polymer ?
#
loop_
_entity_poly.entity_id
_entity_poly.type
_entity_poly.pdbx_seq_one_letter_code
_entity_poly.pdbx_strand_id
1 'polypeptide(L)'
;MTFKVKTSPQDICKEFTLLYLSFLIYSAIKNDPKKIFSFGDCDFLNYWLNDKLRKSVKDGDNIDVRGFYDEIKNKNQDLFSHNEDLVHYMNNIDPEILKNMELLYDLYDNDRKILNILFDPDHTDPKNKECPVYRDHCLKKYVEAINRCYGIYDEFYKALKDFKSSYNYTIVQGNEDRYNCRGDTEYKLNDYDPVLEREKTKIMLIQGSTSFLMLILTFPLIYKFTPFGPFLQGKIKKVKNMWKSPKKNKEKLLSSMDIGNNISDNIKYKLAYNSVTNE
;
A
#
# COMPACT_ATOMS: atom_id res chain seq x y z
N MET A 1 20.48 3.54 26.78
CA MET A 1 19.03 3.26 26.77
C MET A 1 18.47 3.48 28.16
N THR A 2 17.40 4.25 28.29
CA THR A 2 16.69 4.46 29.55
C THR A 2 15.44 3.60 29.58
N PHE A 3 15.33 2.73 30.59
CA PHE A 3 14.21 1.79 30.68
C PHE A 3 13.00 2.40 31.40
N LYS A 4 11.81 1.94 31.02
CA LYS A 4 10.55 2.21 31.72
C LYS A 4 10.60 1.56 33.10
N VAL A 5 9.99 2.18 34.10
CA VAL A 5 10.08 1.78 35.53
C VAL A 5 9.67 0.31 35.77
N LYS A 6 8.81 -0.26 34.92
CA LYS A 6 8.29 -1.63 35.05
C LYS A 6 9.15 -2.71 34.38
N THR A 7 10.19 -2.34 33.65
CA THR A 7 10.99 -3.28 32.86
C THR A 7 12.46 -3.13 33.20
N SER A 8 13.09 -4.22 33.60
CA SER A 8 14.51 -4.24 33.95
C SER A 8 15.35 -4.79 32.79
N PRO A 9 16.50 -4.15 32.46
CA PRO A 9 17.51 -4.72 31.57
C PRO A 9 17.91 -6.14 31.94
N GLN A 10 17.99 -6.42 33.25
CA GLN A 10 18.37 -7.73 33.78
C GLN A 10 17.32 -8.80 33.46
N ASP A 11 16.03 -8.44 33.45
CA ASP A 11 14.96 -9.40 33.12
C ASP A 11 14.98 -9.74 31.62
N ILE A 12 15.18 -8.73 30.75
CA ILE A 12 15.34 -8.98 29.31
C ILE A 12 16.57 -9.85 29.04
N CYS A 13 17.69 -9.59 29.73
CA CYS A 13 18.89 -10.42 29.64
C CYS A 13 18.59 -11.87 30.02
N LYS A 14 17.89 -12.12 31.13
CA LYS A 14 17.53 -13.48 31.56
C LYS A 14 16.62 -14.17 30.55
N GLU A 15 15.56 -13.50 30.10
CA GLU A 15 14.63 -14.04 29.10
C GLU A 15 15.34 -14.37 27.79
N PHE A 16 16.20 -13.46 27.29
CA PHE A 16 16.97 -13.69 26.08
C PHE A 16 17.90 -14.89 26.21
N THR A 17 18.62 -15.00 27.33
CA THR A 17 19.52 -16.13 27.60
C THR A 17 18.76 -17.47 27.64
N LEU A 18 17.58 -17.50 28.27
CA LEU A 18 16.73 -18.69 28.30
C LEU A 18 16.22 -19.05 26.90
N LEU A 19 15.81 -18.04 26.12
CA LEU A 19 15.40 -18.25 24.74
C LEU A 19 16.54 -18.84 23.90
N TYR A 20 17.72 -18.23 23.95
CA TYR A 20 18.92 -18.74 23.27
C TYR A 20 19.21 -20.20 23.65
N LEU A 21 19.19 -20.53 24.94
CA LEU A 21 19.37 -21.90 25.43
C LEU A 21 18.34 -22.88 24.87
N SER A 22 17.07 -22.46 24.74
CA SER A 22 16.01 -23.33 24.20
C SER A 22 16.27 -23.72 22.75
N PHE A 23 16.74 -22.77 21.93
CA PHE A 23 17.15 -23.06 20.56
C PHE A 23 18.38 -23.96 20.51
N LEU A 24 19.37 -23.72 21.38
CA LEU A 24 20.55 -24.59 21.46
C LEU A 24 20.17 -26.06 21.72
N ILE A 25 19.31 -26.29 22.70
CA ILE A 25 18.86 -27.64 23.07
C ILE A 25 18.09 -28.27 21.91
N TYR A 26 17.16 -27.54 21.31
CA TYR A 26 16.33 -28.06 20.22
C TYR A 26 17.15 -28.41 18.97
N SER A 27 18.12 -27.55 18.63
CA SER A 27 18.99 -27.76 17.48
C SER A 27 20.02 -28.87 17.72
N ALA A 28 20.56 -29.00 18.94
CA ALA A 28 21.47 -30.09 19.30
C ALA A 28 20.82 -31.48 19.19
N ILE A 29 19.50 -31.57 19.36
CA ILE A 29 18.75 -32.82 19.13
C ILE A 29 18.79 -33.22 17.63
N LYS A 30 18.90 -32.24 16.72
CA LYS A 30 18.77 -32.46 15.27
C LYS A 30 20.10 -32.46 14.51
N ASN A 31 21.12 -31.74 14.99
CA ASN A 31 22.34 -31.42 14.24
C ASN A 31 23.63 -31.56 15.07
N ASP A 32 24.79 -31.47 14.39
CA ASP A 32 26.11 -31.31 15.01
C ASP A 32 26.10 -30.05 15.92
N PRO A 33 26.57 -30.14 17.19
CA PRO A 33 26.62 -29.04 18.13
C PRO A 33 27.48 -27.84 17.68
N LYS A 34 28.16 -27.89 16.53
CA LYS A 34 28.88 -26.74 15.95
C LYS A 34 28.08 -25.92 14.93
N LYS A 35 26.89 -26.37 14.52
CA LYS A 35 26.00 -25.64 13.58
C LYS A 35 24.60 -25.55 14.16
N ILE A 36 24.49 -24.79 15.23
CA ILE A 36 23.33 -24.84 16.12
C ILE A 36 22.19 -23.93 15.62
N PHE A 37 22.51 -22.77 15.07
CA PHE A 37 21.49 -21.84 14.59
C PHE A 37 21.39 -21.84 13.06
N SER A 38 20.16 -21.94 12.56
CA SER A 38 19.83 -21.56 11.19
C SER A 38 19.75 -20.04 11.07
N PHE A 39 19.80 -19.52 9.83
CA PHE A 39 19.56 -18.10 9.56
C PHE A 39 18.25 -17.62 10.18
N GLY A 40 17.17 -18.43 10.06
CA GLY A 40 15.87 -18.09 10.62
C GLY A 40 15.84 -18.02 12.16
N ASP A 41 16.64 -18.84 12.84
CA ASP A 41 16.74 -18.77 14.30
C ASP A 41 17.45 -17.48 14.74
N CYS A 42 18.53 -17.11 14.05
CA CYS A 42 19.23 -15.86 14.29
C CYS A 42 18.33 -14.64 14.04
N ASP A 43 17.59 -14.64 12.92
CA ASP A 43 16.65 -13.58 12.57
C ASP A 43 15.54 -13.46 13.60
N PHE A 44 15.02 -14.58 14.11
CA PHE A 44 14.02 -14.59 15.17
C PHE A 44 14.55 -14.02 16.48
N LEU A 45 15.77 -14.40 16.90
CA LEU A 45 16.40 -13.85 18.10
C LEU A 45 16.60 -12.33 17.98
N ASN A 46 17.01 -11.86 16.79
CA ASN A 46 17.12 -10.42 16.51
C ASN A 46 15.76 -9.72 16.59
N TYR A 47 14.72 -10.29 15.98
CA TYR A 47 13.34 -9.80 16.08
C TYR A 47 12.88 -9.69 17.54
N TRP A 48 13.04 -10.78 18.30
CA TRP A 48 12.58 -10.86 19.68
C TRP A 48 13.25 -9.80 20.55
N LEU A 49 14.56 -9.59 20.38
CA LEU A 49 15.29 -8.60 21.17
C LEU A 49 14.88 -7.17 20.78
N ASN A 50 14.68 -6.90 19.49
CA ASN A 50 14.15 -5.61 19.01
C ASN A 50 12.78 -5.30 19.62
N ASP A 51 11.85 -6.25 19.56
CA ASP A 51 10.49 -6.13 20.10
C ASP A 51 10.52 -5.81 21.61
N LYS A 52 11.30 -6.59 22.36
CA LYS A 52 11.42 -6.46 23.82
C LYS A 52 12.05 -5.14 24.23
N LEU A 53 13.14 -4.72 23.56
CA LEU A 53 13.81 -3.46 23.86
C LEU A 53 12.88 -2.27 23.57
N ARG A 54 12.20 -2.25 22.43
CA ARG A 54 11.30 -1.14 22.05
C ARG A 54 10.09 -1.00 22.95
N LYS A 55 9.55 -2.11 23.47
CA LYS A 55 8.45 -2.07 24.46
C LYS A 55 8.94 -1.57 25.82
N SER A 56 10.21 -1.81 26.16
CA SER A 56 10.77 -1.59 27.50
C SER A 56 11.53 -0.26 27.66
N VAL A 57 12.08 0.29 26.58
CA VAL A 57 12.83 1.56 26.59
C VAL A 57 11.85 2.74 26.48
N LYS A 58 12.21 3.89 27.08
CA LYS A 58 11.40 5.12 27.03
C LYS A 58 11.27 5.62 25.58
N ASP A 59 10.11 6.17 25.26
CA ASP A 59 9.83 6.67 23.91
C ASP A 59 10.77 7.84 23.58
N GLY A 60 11.38 7.82 22.38
CA GLY A 60 12.35 8.81 21.93
C GLY A 60 13.81 8.49 22.24
N ASP A 61 14.10 7.51 23.09
CA ASP A 61 15.47 7.02 23.30
C ASP A 61 15.94 6.16 22.11
N ASN A 62 17.23 6.25 21.78
CA ASN A 62 17.82 5.39 20.77
C ASN A 62 17.94 3.94 21.28
N ILE A 63 17.49 2.99 20.46
CA ILE A 63 17.65 1.56 20.70
C ILE A 63 19.01 1.13 20.17
N ASP A 64 19.72 0.32 20.93
CA ASP A 64 20.97 -0.31 20.51
C ASP A 64 20.90 -1.82 20.80
N VAL A 65 20.34 -2.56 19.84
CA VAL A 65 20.15 -4.02 19.95
C VAL A 65 21.50 -4.72 20.00
N ARG A 66 22.44 -4.30 19.14
CA ARG A 66 23.77 -4.92 19.09
C ARG A 66 24.53 -4.70 20.38
N GLY A 67 24.63 -3.46 20.85
CA GLY A 67 25.31 -3.15 22.11
C GLY A 67 24.68 -3.87 23.31
N PHE A 68 23.36 -4.01 23.34
CA PHE A 68 22.69 -4.79 24.39
C PHE A 68 23.04 -6.28 24.33
N TYR A 69 23.05 -6.87 23.13
CA TYR A 69 23.46 -8.25 22.95
C TYR A 69 24.94 -8.47 23.31
N ASP A 70 25.83 -7.53 22.96
CA ASP A 70 27.25 -7.60 23.32
C ASP A 70 27.43 -7.61 24.85
N GLU A 71 26.64 -6.83 25.60
CA GLU A 71 26.63 -6.89 27.06
C GLU A 71 26.14 -8.24 27.60
N ILE A 72 25.11 -8.85 27.00
CA ILE A 72 24.65 -10.20 27.36
C ILE A 72 25.78 -11.21 27.12
N LYS A 73 26.41 -11.17 25.95
CA LYS A 73 27.51 -12.04 25.54
C LYS A 73 28.70 -11.89 26.48
N ASN A 74 29.11 -10.67 26.79
CA ASN A 74 30.25 -10.38 27.66
C ASN A 74 30.04 -10.87 29.10
N LYS A 75 28.80 -10.85 29.60
CA LYS A 75 28.47 -11.40 30.92
C LYS A 75 28.40 -12.93 30.96
N ASN A 76 28.29 -13.59 29.81
CA ASN A 76 28.08 -15.03 29.68
C ASN A 76 28.98 -15.64 28.60
N GLN A 77 30.27 -15.27 28.58
CA GLN A 77 31.19 -15.59 27.47
C GLN A 77 31.22 -17.08 27.12
N ASP A 78 31.27 -17.96 28.11
CA ASP A 78 31.32 -19.41 27.88
C ASP A 78 30.09 -19.92 27.11
N LEU A 79 28.90 -19.40 27.42
CA LEU A 79 27.64 -19.80 26.81
C LEU A 79 27.53 -19.33 25.33
N PHE A 80 28.04 -18.14 25.04
CA PHE A 80 27.93 -17.53 23.70
C PHE A 80 29.16 -17.74 22.82
N SER A 81 30.24 -18.33 23.36
CA SER A 81 31.50 -18.62 22.64
C SER A 81 31.32 -19.50 21.40
N HIS A 82 30.30 -20.36 21.38
CA HIS A 82 30.08 -21.32 20.31
C HIS A 82 29.32 -20.75 19.10
N ASN A 83 28.81 -19.51 19.19
CA ASN A 83 28.04 -18.86 18.14
C ASN A 83 28.53 -17.43 17.91
N GLU A 84 29.79 -17.31 17.48
CA GLU A 84 30.41 -16.01 17.21
C GLU A 84 29.63 -15.20 16.17
N ASP A 85 28.99 -15.88 15.21
CA ASP A 85 28.27 -15.24 14.10
C ASP A 85 26.97 -14.54 14.52
N LEU A 86 26.35 -14.92 15.65
CA LEU A 86 25.05 -14.37 16.07
C LEU A 86 25.09 -12.84 16.24
N VAL A 87 26.26 -12.31 16.63
CA VAL A 87 26.47 -10.85 16.73
C VAL A 87 26.22 -10.11 15.41
N HIS A 88 26.47 -10.76 14.27
CA HIS A 88 26.29 -10.15 12.95
C HIS A 88 24.81 -9.98 12.58
N TYR A 89 23.92 -10.79 13.16
CA TYR A 89 22.46 -10.71 12.97
C TYR A 89 21.80 -9.68 13.89
N MET A 90 22.42 -9.37 15.03
CA MET A 90 21.90 -8.42 16.00
C MET A 90 22.02 -7.00 15.48
N ASN A 91 20.91 -6.49 14.94
CA ASN A 91 20.83 -5.19 14.31
C ASN A 91 19.49 -4.53 14.63
N ASN A 92 19.48 -3.20 14.69
CA ASN A 92 18.24 -2.46 14.85
C ASN A 92 17.34 -2.67 13.64
N ILE A 93 16.12 -3.16 13.88
CA ILE A 93 15.08 -3.31 12.86
C ILE A 93 14.32 -1.99 12.75
N ASP A 94 14.06 -1.55 11.52
CA ASP A 94 13.22 -0.37 11.27
C ASP A 94 11.85 -0.50 11.97
N PRO A 95 11.34 0.54 12.65
CA PRO A 95 10.09 0.44 13.40
C PRO A 95 8.87 0.00 12.57
N GLU A 96 8.77 0.40 11.30
CA GLU A 96 7.64 0.01 10.45
C GLU A 96 7.77 -1.44 10.00
N ILE A 97 9.00 -1.91 9.72
CA ILE A 97 9.29 -3.32 9.43
C ILE A 97 9.00 -4.18 10.67
N LEU A 98 9.45 -3.75 11.85
CA LEU A 98 9.20 -4.49 13.09
C LEU A 98 7.71 -4.63 13.35
N LYS A 99 6.92 -3.57 13.14
CA LYS A 99 5.47 -3.63 13.30
C LYS A 99 4.81 -4.62 12.33
N ASN A 100 5.35 -4.76 11.12
CA ASN A 100 4.90 -5.79 10.18
C ASN A 100 5.23 -7.20 10.70
N MET A 101 6.44 -7.40 11.24
CA MET A 101 6.84 -8.67 11.87
C MET A 101 5.97 -9.01 13.09
N GLU A 102 5.64 -8.03 13.94
CA GLU A 102 4.74 -8.21 15.10
C GLU A 102 3.35 -8.70 14.65
N LEU A 103 2.80 -8.12 13.59
CA LEU A 103 1.51 -8.55 13.03
C LEU A 103 1.58 -9.97 12.48
N LEU A 104 2.67 -10.32 11.79
CA LEU A 104 2.85 -11.67 11.27
C LEU A 104 3.00 -12.69 12.40
N TYR A 105 3.77 -12.36 13.44
CA TYR A 105 3.93 -13.20 14.62
C TYR A 105 2.61 -13.42 15.34
N ASP A 106 1.82 -12.37 15.55
CA ASP A 106 0.50 -12.44 16.18
C ASP A 106 -0.47 -13.33 15.38
N LEU A 107 -0.44 -13.26 14.04
CA LEU A 107 -1.21 -14.12 13.17
C LEU A 107 -0.82 -15.60 13.32
N TYR A 108 0.48 -15.92 13.26
CA TYR A 108 0.96 -17.30 13.38
C TYR A 108 0.78 -17.87 14.79
N ASP A 109 0.89 -17.06 15.84
CA ASP A 109 0.65 -17.49 17.22
C ASP A 109 -0.81 -17.94 17.41
N ASN A 110 -1.76 -17.17 16.89
CA ASN A 110 -3.18 -17.53 16.96
C ASN A 110 -3.53 -18.71 16.05
N ASP A 111 -2.97 -18.78 14.83
CA ASP A 111 -3.11 -19.96 13.97
C ASP A 111 -2.56 -21.23 14.63
N ARG A 112 -1.41 -21.12 15.31
CA ARG A 112 -0.84 -22.26 16.05
C ARG A 112 -1.75 -22.74 17.19
N LYS A 113 -2.40 -21.82 17.92
CA LYS A 113 -3.40 -22.19 18.94
C LYS A 113 -4.59 -22.93 18.33
N ILE A 114 -5.09 -22.45 17.19
CA ILE A 114 -6.16 -23.13 16.44
C ILE A 114 -5.71 -24.53 16.03
N LEU A 115 -4.51 -24.67 15.45
CA LEU A 115 -3.95 -25.96 15.04
C LEU A 115 -3.82 -26.94 16.20
N ASN A 116 -3.34 -26.48 17.37
CA ASN A 116 -3.25 -27.32 18.56
C ASN A 116 -4.64 -27.80 19.01
N ILE A 117 -5.65 -26.93 19.02
CA ILE A 117 -7.03 -27.30 19.38
C ILE A 117 -7.63 -28.29 18.36
N LEU A 118 -7.29 -28.16 17.08
CA LEU A 118 -7.81 -29.01 16.02
C LEU A 118 -7.18 -30.40 15.98
N PHE A 119 -5.88 -30.50 16.22
CA PHE A 119 -5.12 -31.72 15.94
C PHE A 119 -4.57 -32.42 17.18
N ASP A 120 -4.44 -31.72 18.31
CA ASP A 120 -3.95 -32.28 19.57
C ASP A 120 -4.62 -31.61 20.78
N PRO A 121 -5.98 -31.63 20.88
CA PRO A 121 -6.67 -30.94 21.95
C PRO A 121 -6.49 -31.65 23.29
N ASP A 122 -6.00 -30.91 24.30
CA ASP A 122 -6.22 -31.28 25.69
C ASP A 122 -7.69 -31.02 26.03
N HIS A 123 -8.52 -32.06 26.01
CA HIS A 123 -9.96 -31.93 26.25
C HIS A 123 -10.33 -31.37 27.64
N THR A 124 -9.38 -31.32 28.57
CA THR A 124 -9.56 -30.71 29.89
C THR A 124 -9.23 -29.21 29.90
N ASP A 125 -8.53 -28.70 28.89
CA ASP A 125 -8.18 -27.29 28.79
C ASP A 125 -9.41 -26.44 28.40
N PRO A 126 -9.88 -25.53 29.28
CA PRO A 126 -10.97 -24.63 28.95
C PRO A 126 -10.68 -23.71 27.76
N LYS A 127 -9.40 -23.43 27.46
CA LYS A 127 -8.97 -22.58 26.35
C LYS A 127 -9.38 -23.12 24.98
N ASN A 128 -9.64 -24.42 24.86
CA ASN A 128 -10.12 -24.97 23.59
C ASN A 128 -11.43 -24.31 23.14
N LYS A 129 -12.28 -23.88 24.10
CA LYS A 129 -13.52 -23.15 23.80
C LYS A 129 -13.29 -21.73 23.26
N GLU A 130 -12.06 -21.23 23.33
CA GLU A 130 -11.66 -19.92 22.81
C GLU A 130 -11.25 -19.98 21.33
N CYS A 131 -11.34 -21.13 20.66
CA CYS A 131 -11.00 -21.22 19.24
C CYS A 131 -11.68 -20.16 18.35
N PRO A 132 -12.97 -19.84 18.55
CA PRO A 132 -13.62 -18.72 17.85
C PRO A 132 -12.93 -17.37 18.08
N VAL A 133 -12.41 -17.13 19.29
CA VAL A 133 -11.68 -15.89 19.63
C VAL A 133 -10.38 -15.80 18.84
N TYR A 134 -9.60 -16.88 18.79
CA TYR A 134 -8.35 -16.92 18.01
C TYR A 134 -8.62 -16.72 16.51
N ARG A 135 -9.68 -17.33 15.99
CA ARG A 135 -10.11 -17.18 14.59
C ARG A 135 -10.50 -15.73 14.28
N ASP A 136 -11.35 -15.13 15.10
CA ASP A 136 -11.79 -13.75 14.92
C ASP A 136 -10.62 -12.75 15.02
N HIS A 137 -9.65 -13.06 15.88
CA HIS A 137 -8.40 -12.32 16.00
C HIS A 137 -7.59 -12.38 14.70
N CYS A 138 -7.42 -13.58 14.10
CA CYS A 138 -6.76 -13.75 12.80
C CYS A 138 -7.46 -12.95 11.70
N LEU A 139 -8.80 -13.03 11.62
CA LEU A 139 -9.59 -12.28 10.62
C LEU A 139 -9.34 -10.77 10.73
N LYS A 140 -9.42 -10.21 11.95
CA LYS A 140 -9.20 -8.79 12.21
C LYS A 140 -7.76 -8.36 11.92
N LYS A 141 -6.79 -9.13 12.40
CA LYS A 141 -5.36 -8.80 12.27
C LYS A 141 -4.86 -8.96 10.85
N TYR A 142 -5.41 -9.88 10.08
CA TYR A 142 -5.07 -10.01 8.67
C TYR A 142 -5.48 -8.78 7.87
N VAL A 143 -6.69 -8.24 8.13
CA VAL A 143 -7.15 -6.99 7.52
C VAL A 143 -6.26 -5.81 7.92
N GLU A 144 -5.85 -5.73 9.19
CA GLU A 144 -4.89 -4.72 9.64
C GLU A 144 -3.55 -4.84 8.89
N ALA A 145 -3.02 -6.06 8.77
CA ALA A 145 -1.74 -6.35 8.15
C ALA A 145 -1.72 -6.07 6.64
N ILE A 146 -2.72 -6.55 5.90
CA ILE A 146 -2.75 -6.41 4.43
C ILE A 146 -2.86 -4.95 3.98
N ASN A 147 -3.48 -4.09 4.80
CA ASN A 147 -3.58 -2.65 4.55
C ASN A 147 -2.24 -1.92 4.72
N ARG A 148 -1.26 -2.51 5.41
CA ARG A 148 0.09 -1.94 5.59
C ARG A 148 1.04 -2.23 4.43
N CYS A 149 0.72 -3.21 3.57
CA CYS A 149 1.58 -3.58 2.46
C CYS A 149 1.72 -2.44 1.43
N TYR A 150 2.94 -2.24 0.92
CA TYR A 150 3.23 -1.16 -0.04
C TYR A 150 2.89 -1.55 -1.48
N GLY A 151 3.10 -2.82 -1.84
CA GLY A 151 2.89 -3.34 -3.18
C GLY A 151 3.04 -4.85 -3.23
N ILE A 152 2.77 -5.44 -4.39
CA ILE A 152 2.73 -6.90 -4.56
C ILE A 152 4.10 -7.59 -4.45
N TYR A 153 5.19 -6.83 -4.53
CA TYR A 153 6.56 -7.35 -4.41
C TYR A 153 7.11 -7.29 -2.99
N ASP A 154 6.39 -6.66 -2.07
CA ASP A 154 6.73 -6.55 -0.66
C ASP A 154 6.84 -7.95 -0.03
N GLU A 155 7.94 -8.23 0.66
CA GLU A 155 8.16 -9.51 1.34
C GLU A 155 7.11 -9.77 2.40
N PHE A 156 6.65 -8.72 3.09
CA PHE A 156 5.56 -8.83 4.06
C PHE A 156 4.25 -9.24 3.39
N TYR A 157 3.96 -8.68 2.21
CA TYR A 157 2.79 -9.09 1.43
C TYR A 157 2.87 -10.56 1.03
N LYS A 158 4.01 -11.04 0.54
CA LYS A 158 4.21 -12.45 0.19
C LYS A 158 3.98 -13.36 1.40
N ALA A 159 4.58 -13.03 2.55
CA ALA A 159 4.38 -13.77 3.79
C ALA A 159 2.90 -13.82 4.23
N LEU A 160 2.14 -12.74 4.05
CA LEU A 160 0.70 -12.72 4.32
C LEU A 160 -0.09 -13.59 3.34
N LYS A 161 0.33 -13.73 2.08
CA LYS A 161 -0.32 -14.65 1.14
C LYS A 161 -0.08 -16.11 1.55
N ASP A 162 1.14 -16.43 1.98
CA ASP A 162 1.49 -17.77 2.47
C ASP A 162 0.70 -18.11 3.73
N PHE A 163 0.65 -17.18 4.69
CA PHE A 163 -0.19 -17.31 5.89
C PHE A 163 -1.66 -17.54 5.52
N LYS A 164 -2.24 -16.70 4.64
CA LYS A 164 -3.63 -16.84 4.20
C LYS A 164 -3.90 -18.20 3.58
N SER A 165 -3.00 -18.69 2.73
CA SER A 165 -3.15 -19.98 2.08
C SER A 165 -3.18 -21.11 3.10
N SER A 166 -2.23 -21.13 4.03
CA SER A 166 -2.14 -22.13 5.09
C SER A 166 -3.37 -22.10 6.01
N TYR A 167 -3.73 -20.92 6.49
CA TYR A 167 -4.85 -20.72 7.38
C TYR A 167 -6.18 -21.14 6.74
N ASN A 168 -6.47 -20.67 5.53
CA ASN A 168 -7.72 -21.01 4.83
C ASN A 168 -7.81 -22.51 4.52
N TYR A 169 -6.68 -23.19 4.29
CA TYR A 169 -6.66 -24.64 4.15
C TYR A 169 -7.08 -25.32 5.46
N THR A 170 -6.45 -24.95 6.58
CA THR A 170 -6.71 -25.51 7.91
C THR A 170 -8.17 -25.38 8.35
N ILE A 171 -8.76 -24.18 8.16
CA ILE A 171 -10.11 -23.85 8.63
C ILE A 171 -11.20 -24.59 7.83
N VAL A 172 -10.91 -24.98 6.59
CA VAL A 172 -11.89 -25.62 5.69
C VAL A 172 -11.76 -27.13 5.69
N GLN A 173 -10.54 -27.65 5.79
CA GLN A 173 -10.27 -29.07 5.61
C GLN A 173 -10.38 -29.83 6.93
N GLY A 174 -11.28 -30.81 6.98
CA GLY A 174 -11.42 -31.78 8.07
C GLY A 174 -12.85 -31.93 8.56
N ASN A 175 -13.15 -33.06 9.20
CA ASN A 175 -14.51 -33.43 9.61
C ASN A 175 -14.76 -33.26 11.12
N GLU A 176 -13.71 -33.30 11.94
CA GLU A 176 -13.83 -33.19 13.39
C GLU A 176 -13.57 -31.75 13.83
N ASP A 177 -14.58 -31.14 14.46
CA ASP A 177 -14.44 -29.81 15.05
C ASP A 177 -15.35 -29.67 16.29
N ARG A 178 -14.83 -30.14 17.42
CA ARG A 178 -15.55 -30.09 18.70
C ARG A 178 -15.64 -28.67 19.27
N TYR A 179 -14.74 -27.78 18.85
CA TYR A 179 -14.51 -26.49 19.48
C TYR A 179 -14.85 -25.29 18.58
N ASN A 180 -15.52 -25.54 17.45
CA ASN A 180 -15.96 -24.54 16.49
C ASN A 180 -14.81 -23.69 15.93
N CYS A 181 -13.70 -24.36 15.63
CA CYS A 181 -12.52 -23.82 14.99
C CYS A 181 -12.67 -23.71 13.46
N ARG A 182 -13.34 -24.69 12.85
CA ARG A 182 -13.62 -24.80 11.41
C ARG A 182 -15.00 -24.26 11.11
N GLY A 183 -15.25 -23.96 9.84
CA GLY A 183 -16.59 -23.59 9.40
C GLY A 183 -16.63 -23.03 8.00
N ASP A 184 -17.73 -22.32 7.73
CA ASP A 184 -18.12 -21.88 6.40
C ASP A 184 -17.18 -20.81 5.82
N THR A 185 -17.48 -20.37 4.60
CA THR A 185 -16.67 -19.39 3.86
C THR A 185 -16.37 -18.10 4.62
N GLU A 186 -17.20 -17.73 5.60
CA GLU A 186 -17.00 -16.55 6.45
C GLU A 186 -15.78 -16.64 7.37
N TYR A 187 -15.29 -17.85 7.67
CA TYR A 187 -14.10 -18.04 8.51
C TYR A 187 -12.79 -17.98 7.71
N LYS A 188 -12.88 -17.94 6.38
CA LYS A 188 -11.72 -17.73 5.52
C LYS A 188 -11.29 -16.27 5.57
N LEU A 189 -9.98 -16.04 5.52
CA LEU A 189 -9.45 -14.70 5.24
C LEU A 189 -9.91 -14.29 3.84
N ASN A 190 -10.59 -13.15 3.76
CA ASN A 190 -11.28 -12.62 2.57
C ASN A 190 -10.36 -12.57 1.33
N ASP A 191 -10.96 -12.75 0.15
CA ASP A 191 -10.33 -12.59 -1.17
C ASP A 191 -10.12 -11.14 -1.60
N TYR A 192 -10.78 -10.19 -0.93
CA TYR A 192 -10.48 -8.77 -1.12
C TYR A 192 -9.01 -8.47 -0.78
N ASP A 193 -8.29 -7.95 -1.78
CA ASP A 193 -6.87 -7.68 -1.73
C ASP A 193 -6.60 -6.20 -2.09
N PRO A 194 -6.48 -5.32 -1.08
CA PRO A 194 -6.31 -3.88 -1.30
C PRO A 194 -4.95 -3.54 -1.94
N VAL A 195 -3.98 -4.46 -1.91
CA VAL A 195 -2.68 -4.28 -2.58
C VAL A 195 -2.85 -4.46 -4.07
N LEU A 196 -3.52 -5.54 -4.48
CA LEU A 196 -3.79 -5.83 -5.88
C LEU A 196 -4.71 -4.78 -6.52
N GLU A 197 -5.71 -4.28 -5.79
CA GLU A 197 -6.58 -3.21 -6.27
C GLU A 197 -5.79 -1.92 -6.55
N ARG A 198 -4.93 -1.49 -5.60
CA ARG A 198 -4.06 -0.32 -5.78
C ARG A 198 -3.13 -0.48 -7.00
N GLU A 199 -2.55 -1.67 -7.21
CA GLU A 199 -1.72 -1.94 -8.39
C GLU A 199 -2.53 -1.86 -9.70
N LYS A 200 -3.72 -2.47 -9.75
CA LYS A 200 -4.60 -2.38 -10.91
C LYS A 200 -4.98 -0.93 -11.23
N THR A 201 -5.33 -0.14 -10.21
CA THR A 201 -5.64 1.29 -10.39
C THR A 201 -4.43 2.08 -10.90
N LYS A 202 -3.22 1.83 -10.38
CA LYS A 202 -1.98 2.44 -10.89
C LYS A 202 -1.76 2.12 -12.37
N ILE A 203 -1.90 0.84 -12.75
CA ILE A 203 -1.75 0.39 -14.14
C ILE A 203 -2.79 1.06 -15.06
N MET A 204 -4.05 1.13 -14.63
CA MET A 204 -5.12 1.81 -15.39
C MET A 204 -4.82 3.31 -15.59
N LEU A 205 -4.31 4.01 -14.57
CA LEU A 205 -3.92 5.42 -14.67
C LEU A 205 -2.74 5.63 -15.65
N ILE A 206 -1.74 4.75 -15.60
CA ILE A 206 -0.59 4.78 -16.51
C ILE A 206 -1.04 4.50 -17.95
N GLN A 207 -1.89 3.48 -18.16
CA GLN A 207 -2.40 3.14 -19.48
C GLN A 207 -3.28 4.26 -20.06
N GLY A 208 -4.13 4.87 -19.22
CA GLY A 208 -4.93 6.03 -19.63
C GLY A 208 -4.04 7.18 -20.07
N SER A 209 -3.09 7.59 -19.22
CA SER A 209 -2.20 8.72 -19.51
C SER A 209 -1.30 8.50 -20.73
N THR A 210 -0.73 7.30 -20.91
CA THR A 210 0.08 6.96 -22.09
C THR A 210 -0.74 6.99 -23.38
N SER A 211 -1.99 6.52 -23.36
CA SER A 211 -2.90 6.58 -24.51
C SER A 211 -3.19 8.04 -24.92
N PHE A 212 -3.49 8.92 -23.95
CA PHE A 212 -3.70 10.35 -24.21
C PHE A 212 -2.43 11.05 -24.74
N LEU A 213 -1.25 10.75 -24.19
CA LEU A 213 0.02 11.33 -24.62
C LEU A 213 0.37 10.94 -26.07
N MET A 214 0.17 9.67 -26.43
CA MET A 214 0.41 9.20 -27.80
C MET A 214 -0.54 9.85 -28.81
N LEU A 215 -1.81 10.08 -28.44
CA LEU A 215 -2.75 10.85 -29.24
C LEU A 215 -2.28 12.30 -29.46
N ILE A 216 -1.81 12.98 -28.41
CA ILE A 216 -1.33 14.36 -28.50
C ILE A 216 -0.06 14.47 -29.36
N LEU A 217 0.88 13.53 -29.24
CA LEU A 217 2.13 13.54 -30.00
C LEU A 217 1.94 13.18 -31.48
N THR A 218 0.96 12.34 -31.80
CA THR A 218 0.67 11.93 -33.18
C THR A 218 -0.25 12.90 -33.93
N PHE A 219 -1.07 13.68 -33.22
CA PHE A 219 -1.99 14.67 -33.81
C PHE A 219 -1.30 15.69 -34.75
N PRO A 220 -0.15 16.30 -34.39
CA PRO A 220 0.57 17.22 -35.26
C PRO A 220 1.14 16.56 -36.53
N LEU A 221 1.52 15.28 -36.44
CA LEU A 221 2.04 14.52 -37.57
C LEU A 221 0.91 14.22 -38.57
N ILE A 222 -0.25 13.76 -38.09
CA ILE A 222 -1.45 13.56 -38.93
C ILE A 222 -1.89 14.89 -39.55
N TYR A 223 -1.84 15.98 -38.78
CA TYR A 223 -2.13 17.33 -39.27
C TYR A 223 -1.22 17.78 -40.42
N LYS A 224 0.07 17.39 -40.42
CA LYS A 224 1.04 17.79 -41.46
C LYS A 224 1.04 16.86 -42.68
N PHE A 225 0.79 15.56 -42.49
CA PHE A 225 1.08 14.53 -43.50
C PHE A 225 -0.15 13.80 -44.07
N THR A 226 -1.37 14.09 -43.59
CA THR A 226 -2.62 13.51 -44.11
C THR A 226 -3.43 14.57 -44.90
N PRO A 227 -4.19 14.22 -45.97
CA PRO A 227 -5.02 15.17 -46.74
C PRO A 227 -6.08 15.94 -45.93
N PHE A 228 -6.30 15.60 -44.65
CA PHE A 228 -7.08 16.37 -43.68
C PHE A 228 -6.40 17.67 -43.21
N GLY A 229 -5.07 17.79 -43.31
CA GLY A 229 -4.31 18.98 -42.91
C GLY A 229 -4.76 20.26 -43.64
N PRO A 230 -4.76 20.26 -44.99
CA PRO A 230 -5.27 21.39 -45.78
C PRO A 230 -6.75 21.73 -45.50
N PHE A 231 -7.59 20.73 -45.25
CA PHE A 231 -9.01 20.91 -44.93
C PHE A 231 -9.21 21.64 -43.59
N LEU A 232 -8.51 21.22 -42.54
CA LEU A 232 -8.54 21.85 -41.22
C LEU A 232 -7.87 23.23 -41.23
N GLN A 233 -6.74 23.41 -41.95
CA GLN A 233 -6.12 24.72 -42.15
C GLN A 233 -7.08 25.71 -42.82
N GLY A 234 -7.88 25.26 -43.80
CA GLY A 234 -8.92 26.07 -44.42
C GLY A 234 -9.97 26.56 -43.42
N LYS A 235 -10.42 25.69 -42.51
CA LYS A 235 -11.37 26.04 -41.43
C LYS A 235 -10.76 27.00 -40.41
N ILE A 236 -9.53 26.75 -39.95
CA ILE A 236 -8.83 27.63 -39.00
C ILE A 236 -8.53 28.99 -39.62
N LYS A 237 -8.10 29.04 -40.89
CA LYS A 237 -7.88 30.28 -41.64
C LYS A 237 -9.18 31.07 -41.82
N LYS A 238 -10.31 30.39 -42.04
CA LYS A 238 -11.64 31.02 -42.11
C LYS A 238 -12.01 31.69 -40.78
N VAL A 239 -11.83 31.00 -39.65
CA VAL A 239 -12.08 31.56 -38.30
C VAL A 239 -11.10 32.71 -37.98
N LYS A 240 -9.81 32.55 -38.29
CA LYS A 240 -8.78 33.59 -38.12
C LYS A 240 -9.05 34.83 -38.97
N ASN A 241 -9.56 34.66 -40.19
CA ASN A 241 -9.93 35.76 -41.09
C ASN A 241 -11.21 36.46 -40.64
N MET A 242 -12.18 35.72 -40.06
CA MET A 242 -13.35 36.32 -39.39
C MET A 242 -12.91 37.22 -38.23
N TRP A 243 -11.97 36.76 -37.40
CA TRP A 243 -11.44 37.55 -36.28
C TRP A 243 -10.56 38.74 -36.71
N LYS A 244 -9.86 38.64 -37.85
CA LYS A 244 -9.05 39.73 -38.41
C LYS A 244 -9.84 40.77 -39.23
N SER A 245 -11.14 40.55 -39.46
CA SER A 245 -11.96 41.44 -40.30
C SER A 245 -12.87 42.45 -39.58
N PRO A 246 -12.44 43.17 -38.51
CA PRO A 246 -13.16 44.39 -38.12
C PRO A 246 -12.67 45.67 -38.84
N LYS A 247 -11.71 45.60 -39.79
CA LYS A 247 -11.08 46.81 -40.38
C LYS A 247 -11.39 47.13 -41.85
N LYS A 248 -12.07 46.27 -42.63
CA LYS A 248 -12.42 46.58 -44.05
C LYS A 248 -13.85 47.06 -44.29
N ASN A 249 -14.73 47.00 -43.28
CA ASN A 249 -16.08 47.56 -43.32
C ASN A 249 -16.19 48.94 -42.65
N LYS A 250 -15.07 49.59 -42.29
CA LYS A 250 -15.12 50.93 -41.69
C LYS A 250 -15.14 52.05 -42.74
N GLU A 251 -14.46 51.89 -43.88
CA GLU A 251 -14.38 52.94 -44.91
C GLU A 251 -15.61 53.03 -45.82
N LYS A 252 -16.38 51.94 -46.01
CA LYS A 252 -17.62 51.98 -46.80
C LYS A 252 -18.87 52.39 -46.00
N LEU A 253 -18.73 52.57 -44.68
CA LEU A 253 -19.81 52.98 -43.76
C LEU A 253 -19.66 54.44 -43.28
N LEU A 254 -18.58 55.13 -43.66
CA LEU A 254 -18.29 56.50 -43.22
C LEU A 254 -18.75 57.60 -44.19
N SER A 255 -19.42 57.28 -45.30
CA SER A 255 -19.87 58.28 -46.28
C SER A 255 -21.36 58.60 -46.24
N SER A 256 -22.10 58.22 -45.18
CA SER A 256 -23.54 58.49 -45.14
C SER A 256 -24.11 58.83 -43.76
N MET A 257 -23.34 59.47 -42.88
CA MET A 257 -23.93 60.01 -41.66
C MET A 257 -23.11 61.17 -41.08
N ASP A 258 -23.20 62.34 -41.73
CA ASP A 258 -22.96 63.60 -41.02
C ASP A 258 -24.31 64.13 -40.52
N ILE A 259 -24.47 64.11 -39.19
CA ILE A 259 -25.44 64.94 -38.49
C ILE A 259 -24.74 66.27 -38.22
N GLY A 260 -25.30 67.37 -38.73
CA GLY A 260 -24.79 68.70 -38.46
C GLY A 260 -25.75 69.81 -38.83
N ASN A 261 -26.70 70.09 -37.93
CA ASN A 261 -27.28 71.39 -37.61
C ASN A 261 -27.97 72.24 -38.71
N ASN A 262 -29.27 72.45 -38.47
CA ASN A 262 -30.04 73.71 -38.45
C ASN A 262 -30.02 74.63 -39.68
N ILE A 263 -31.21 74.89 -40.23
CA ILE A 263 -31.97 76.16 -40.11
C ILE A 263 -33.06 76.22 -41.21
N SER A 264 -34.29 76.46 -40.74
CA SER A 264 -35.46 77.12 -41.34
C SER A 264 -35.97 76.82 -42.76
N ASP A 265 -37.29 76.62 -42.79
CA ASP A 265 -38.25 77.19 -43.74
C ASP A 265 -38.48 76.54 -45.10
N ASN A 266 -39.65 75.88 -45.15
CA ASN A 266 -40.76 76.18 -46.06
C ASN A 266 -40.78 75.51 -47.45
N ILE A 267 -42.01 75.10 -47.83
CA ILE A 267 -42.54 74.80 -49.18
C ILE A 267 -42.35 73.34 -49.69
N LYS A 268 -43.39 72.46 -49.69
CA LYS A 268 -44.39 72.18 -50.77
C LYS A 268 -43.72 71.52 -52.01
N TYR A 269 -44.05 70.32 -52.54
CA TYR A 269 -45.32 69.62 -52.79
C TYR A 269 -45.12 68.10 -53.06
N LYS A 270 -46.25 67.37 -52.98
CA LYS A 270 -46.63 66.08 -53.59
C LYS A 270 -46.04 65.78 -54.99
N LEU A 271 -45.86 64.50 -55.31
CA LEU A 271 -46.68 63.76 -56.29
C LEU A 271 -46.39 62.26 -56.29
N ALA A 272 -47.48 61.49 -56.42
CA ALA A 272 -47.55 60.04 -56.51
C ALA A 272 -47.52 59.59 -57.98
N TYR A 273 -47.17 58.32 -58.26
CA TYR A 273 -48.06 57.39 -58.96
C TYR A 273 -47.53 55.95 -58.95
N ASN A 274 -48.47 55.02 -58.84
CA ASN A 274 -48.31 53.57 -58.96
C ASN A 274 -48.53 53.13 -60.42
N SER A 275 -47.94 52.00 -60.84
CA SER A 275 -48.64 51.10 -61.78
C SER A 275 -48.09 49.67 -61.71
N VAL A 276 -49.02 48.74 -61.53
CA VAL A 276 -48.92 47.28 -61.59
C VAL A 276 -48.99 46.82 -63.04
N THR A 277 -48.37 45.69 -63.37
CA THR A 277 -48.94 44.72 -64.32
C THR A 277 -48.44 43.32 -63.99
N ASN A 278 -49.39 42.41 -63.74
CA ASN A 278 -49.23 40.96 -63.85
C ASN A 278 -49.75 40.57 -65.24
N GLU A 279 -49.09 39.60 -65.87
CA GLU A 279 -49.67 38.32 -66.32
C GLU A 279 -48.55 37.29 -66.50
#